data_AF-A0A955BVU3-F1
#
_entry.id   AF-A0A955BVU3-F1
#
_cell.length_a   1.000
_cell.length_b   1.000
_cell.length_c   1.000
_cell.angle_alpha   90.00
_cell.angle_beta   90.00
_cell.angle_gamma   90.00
#
_symmetry.space_group_name_H-M   'P 1'
#
loop_
_entity.id
_entity.type
_entity.pdbx_description
1 polymer ?
#
loop_
_entity_poly.entity_id
_entity_poly.type
_entity_poly.pdbx_seq_one_letter_code
_entity_poly.pdbx_strand_id
1 'polypeptide(L)'
;MHRALPLLAAVLLLPVAPTLAQPVAEPTAAPEWVSDSLEFHGDLPYAGTDNPRQMLDLVLPKAKPDKPLPVVAFVHGGAWLAGDKRDGLRQVIRLAQSGD
;
A
#
# COMPACT_ATOMS: atom_id res chain seq x y z
N MET A 1 -15.09 -31.84 59.88
CA MET A 1 -13.85 -31.87 59.08
C MET A 1 -14.18 -31.78 57.59
N HIS A 2 -14.56 -30.62 57.03
CA HIS A 2 -14.74 -30.49 55.57
C HIS A 2 -14.07 -29.18 55.11
N ARG A 3 -12.94 -29.29 54.41
CA ARG A 3 -12.22 -28.18 53.79
C ARG A 3 -12.82 -27.94 52.40
N ALA A 4 -13.38 -26.76 52.15
CA ALA A 4 -13.77 -26.32 50.82
C ALA A 4 -12.51 -25.90 50.03
N LEU A 5 -12.34 -26.44 48.83
CA LEU A 5 -11.25 -26.07 47.91
C LEU A 5 -11.73 -24.90 47.04
N PRO A 6 -11.00 -23.77 46.95
CA PRO A 6 -11.40 -22.70 46.04
C PRO A 6 -10.90 -23.06 44.62
N LEU A 7 -11.83 -23.08 43.66
CA LEU A 7 -11.51 -23.09 42.24
C LEU A 7 -10.87 -21.75 41.86
N LEU A 8 -9.55 -21.73 41.69
CA LEU A 8 -8.86 -20.63 41.03
C LEU A 8 -9.15 -20.70 39.53
N ALA A 9 -10.09 -19.90 39.04
CA ALA A 9 -10.21 -19.60 37.62
C ALA A 9 -9.05 -18.67 37.23
N ALA A 10 -7.95 -19.23 36.74
CA ALA A 10 -6.87 -18.46 36.13
C ALA A 10 -7.37 -17.91 34.78
N VAL A 11 -7.85 -16.67 34.77
CA VAL A 11 -8.08 -15.93 33.53
C VAL A 11 -6.71 -15.62 32.93
N LEU A 12 -6.34 -16.40 31.91
CA LEU A 12 -5.13 -16.17 31.12
C LEU A 12 -5.35 -14.88 30.30
N LEU A 13 -4.85 -13.75 30.79
CA LEU A 13 -4.78 -12.51 30.03
C LEU A 13 -3.73 -12.70 28.92
N LEU A 14 -4.15 -13.19 27.76
CA LEU A 14 -3.30 -13.19 26.57
C LEU A 14 -3.06 -11.73 26.17
N PRO A 15 -1.80 -11.27 26.06
CA PRO A 15 -1.53 -9.93 25.57
C PRO A 15 -1.91 -9.89 24.09
N VAL A 16 -3.00 -9.19 23.78
CA VAL A 16 -3.30 -8.78 22.41
C VAL A 16 -2.30 -7.70 22.06
N ALA A 17 -1.14 -8.09 21.55
CA ALA A 17 -0.16 -7.15 21.03
C ALA A 17 -0.82 -6.39 19.85
N PRO A 18 -0.78 -5.03 19.83
CA PRO A 18 -1.31 -4.27 18.72
C PRO A 18 -0.31 -4.32 17.55
N THR A 19 -0.21 -5.47 16.87
CA THR A 19 0.42 -5.54 15.55
C THR A 19 -0.62 -5.07 14.52
N LEU A 20 -0.94 -3.78 14.55
CA LEU A 20 -1.77 -3.13 13.52
C LEU A 20 -1.02 -2.05 12.75
N ALA A 21 0.18 -1.67 13.21
CA ALA A 21 1.03 -0.79 12.43
C ALA A 21 1.71 -1.61 11.33
N GLN A 22 1.21 -1.49 10.10
CA GLN A 22 1.99 -1.92 8.94
C GLN A 22 3.32 -1.14 8.93
N PRO A 23 4.46 -1.80 8.68
CA PRO A 23 5.72 -1.10 8.51
C PRO A 23 5.55 -0.05 7.41
N VAL A 24 6.01 1.17 7.68
CA VAL A 24 6.11 2.21 6.66
C VAL A 24 7.09 1.71 5.60
N ALA A 25 6.62 1.54 4.37
CA ALA A 25 7.50 1.20 3.25
C ALA A 25 8.51 2.33 3.05
N GLU A 26 9.81 2.00 2.94
CA GLU A 26 10.84 2.98 2.61
C GLU A 26 10.62 3.60 1.22
N PRO A 27 11.14 4.82 0.96
CA PRO A 27 11.08 5.43 -0.37
C PRO A 27 11.66 4.47 -1.40
N THR A 28 10.85 4.04 -2.35
CA THR A 28 11.21 2.89 -3.20
C THR A 28 11.44 3.37 -4.62
N ALA A 29 12.60 3.00 -5.17
CA ALA A 29 12.90 3.17 -6.58
C ALA A 29 11.87 2.43 -7.46
N ALA A 30 11.76 2.84 -8.73
CA ALA A 30 10.96 2.11 -9.70
C ALA A 30 11.36 0.62 -9.71
N PRO A 31 10.41 -0.32 -9.78
CA PRO A 31 10.77 -1.72 -9.98
C PRO A 31 11.57 -1.90 -11.28
N GLU A 32 12.53 -2.82 -11.28
CA GLU A 32 13.40 -3.09 -12.45
C GLU A 32 12.64 -3.47 -13.73
N TRP A 33 11.39 -3.92 -13.61
CA TRP A 33 10.54 -4.35 -14.72
C TRP A 33 9.67 -3.22 -15.31
N VAL A 34 9.82 -1.98 -14.84
CA VAL A 34 9.25 -0.81 -15.52
C VAL A 34 10.02 -0.62 -16.83
N SER A 35 9.31 -0.71 -17.97
CA SER A 35 9.94 -0.61 -19.29
C SER A 35 10.55 0.77 -19.54
N ASP A 36 11.57 0.84 -20.39
CA ASP A 36 12.22 2.09 -20.79
C ASP A 36 11.27 3.13 -21.38
N SER A 37 10.09 2.71 -21.86
CA SER A 37 9.04 3.58 -22.39
C SER A 37 8.23 4.34 -21.33
N LEU A 38 8.38 4.00 -20.04
CA LEU A 38 7.65 4.60 -18.94
C LEU A 38 8.56 5.42 -18.01
N GLU A 39 8.00 6.48 -17.45
CA GLU A 39 8.56 7.25 -16.35
C GLU A 39 7.79 6.91 -15.07
N PHE A 40 8.53 6.68 -13.98
CA PHE A 40 7.96 6.33 -12.69
C PHE A 40 8.39 7.36 -11.65
N HIS A 41 7.41 7.97 -10.98
CA HIS A 41 7.63 8.84 -9.84
C HIS A 41 7.05 8.15 -8.60
N GLY A 42 7.93 7.67 -7.74
CA GLY A 42 7.56 7.02 -6.49
C GLY A 42 7.29 8.02 -5.38
N ASP A 43 6.39 7.64 -4.47
CA ASP A 43 6.23 8.27 -3.16
C ASP A 43 5.95 9.80 -3.21
N LEU A 44 5.11 10.23 -4.16
CA LEU A 44 4.69 11.62 -4.32
C LEU A 44 3.64 12.02 -3.27
N PRO A 45 3.87 13.08 -2.47
CA PRO A 45 2.88 13.56 -1.50
C PRO A 45 1.68 14.20 -2.20
N TYR A 46 0.47 13.80 -1.79
CA TYR A 46 -0.77 14.35 -2.35
C TYR A 46 -1.59 15.18 -1.37
N ALA A 47 -1.28 15.15 -0.08
CA ALA A 47 -2.04 15.83 0.96
C ALA A 47 -1.28 16.97 1.67
N GLY A 48 -0.10 17.35 1.15
CA GLY A 48 0.73 18.39 1.76
C GLY A 48 1.30 18.00 3.13
N THR A 49 1.43 16.69 3.39
CA THR A 49 2.02 16.14 4.61
C THR A 49 3.23 15.27 4.28
N ASP A 50 3.99 14.91 5.31
CA ASP A 50 5.07 13.92 5.25
C ASP A 50 4.58 12.50 5.61
N ASN A 51 3.27 12.30 5.79
CA ASN A 51 2.73 11.02 6.16
C ASN A 51 2.92 10.02 5.00
N PRO A 52 3.67 8.92 5.19
CA PRO A 52 3.96 7.96 4.12
C PRO A 52 2.70 7.27 3.56
N ARG A 53 1.59 7.24 4.31
CA ARG A 53 0.29 6.74 3.82
C ARG A 53 -0.46 7.76 2.97
N GLN A 54 0.03 8.99 2.88
CA GLN A 54 -0.50 10.08 2.05
C GLN A 54 0.40 10.38 0.84
N MET A 55 0.98 9.31 0.29
CA MET A 55 1.83 9.29 -0.89
C MET A 55 1.20 8.44 -2.00
N LEU A 56 1.48 8.75 -3.25
CA LEU A 56 1.10 7.95 -4.42
C LEU A 56 2.32 7.65 -5.30
N ASP A 57 2.21 6.62 -6.14
CA ASP A 57 3.14 6.38 -7.23
C ASP A 57 2.47 6.80 -8.55
N LEU A 58 3.20 7.54 -9.39
CA LEU A 58 2.74 8.02 -10.68
C LEU A 58 3.53 7.33 -11.80
N VAL A 59 2.81 6.76 -12.77
CA VAL A 59 3.38 6.11 -13.95
C VAL A 59 2.93 6.87 -15.19
N LEU A 60 3.89 7.35 -15.99
CA LEU A 60 3.64 8.14 -17.19
C LEU A 60 4.29 7.50 -18.42
N PRO A 61 3.63 7.51 -19.59
CA PRO A 61 4.33 7.28 -20.86
C PRO A 61 5.37 8.37 -21.11
N LYS A 62 6.61 8.01 -21.46
CA LYS A 62 7.63 9.00 -21.86
C LYS A 62 7.31 9.66 -23.19
N ALA A 63 6.66 8.92 -24.09
CA ALA A 63 6.19 9.47 -25.34
C ALA A 63 5.05 10.46 -25.06
N LYS A 64 5.18 11.69 -25.57
CA LYS A 64 4.12 12.69 -25.44
C LYS A 64 2.95 12.28 -26.32
N PRO A 65 1.73 12.15 -25.76
CA PRO A 65 0.57 11.79 -26.56
C PRO A 65 0.07 13.00 -27.36
N ASP A 66 -0.49 12.75 -28.55
CA ASP A 66 -1.04 13.80 -29.43
C ASP A 66 -2.29 14.48 -28.85
N LYS A 67 -2.97 13.79 -27.92
CA LYS A 67 -4.16 14.26 -27.19
C LYS A 67 -4.04 13.88 -25.71
N PRO A 68 -4.77 14.54 -24.79
CA PRO A 68 -4.80 14.11 -23.39
C PRO A 68 -5.23 12.64 -23.25
N LEU A 69 -4.50 11.89 -22.42
CA LEU A 69 -4.82 10.51 -22.08
C LEU A 69 -5.81 10.47 -20.90
N PRO A 70 -6.65 9.42 -20.81
CA PRO A 70 -7.43 9.17 -19.61
C PRO A 70 -6.52 8.94 -18.38
N VAL A 71 -7.00 9.34 -17.21
CA VAL A 71 -6.30 9.08 -15.94
C VAL A 71 -6.88 7.83 -15.30
N VAL A 72 -6.01 6.88 -14.95
CA VAL A 72 -6.36 5.69 -14.17
C VAL A 72 -5.91 5.88 -12.73
N ALA A 73 -6.86 5.86 -11.80
CA ALA A 73 -6.58 5.85 -10.37
C ALA A 73 -6.74 4.43 -9.81
N PHE A 74 -5.66 3.82 -9.33
CA PHE A 74 -5.71 2.52 -8.66
C PHE A 74 -5.85 2.69 -7.15
N VAL A 75 -6.79 1.97 -6.56
CA VAL A 75 -6.98 1.91 -5.10
C VAL A 75 -6.83 0.47 -4.66
N HIS A 76 -5.90 0.22 -3.74
CA HIS A 76 -5.60 -1.13 -3.27
C HIS A 76 -6.72 -1.71 -2.40
N GLY A 77 -6.75 -3.04 -2.31
CA GLY A 77 -7.65 -3.79 -1.43
C GLY A 77 -7.10 -3.96 -0.01
N GLY A 78 -7.48 -5.04 0.68
CA GLY A 78 -6.98 -5.33 2.03
C GLY A 78 -7.93 -4.94 3.17
N ALA A 79 -9.23 -4.81 2.85
CA ALA A 79 -10.31 -4.63 3.83
C ALA A 79 -10.12 -3.43 4.78
N TRP A 80 -9.42 -2.39 4.34
CA TRP A 80 -9.02 -1.23 5.16
C TRP A 80 -8.13 -1.55 6.36
N LEU A 81 -7.69 -2.80 6.49
CA LEU A 81 -6.80 -3.26 7.57
C LEU A 81 -5.35 -3.35 7.09
N ALA A 82 -5.16 -3.60 5.79
CA ALA A 82 -3.85 -3.81 5.19
C ALA A 82 -3.82 -3.37 3.72
N GLY A 83 -2.66 -3.55 3.07
CA GLY A 83 -2.39 -3.25 1.67
C GLY A 83 -1.39 -2.11 1.47
N ASP A 84 -0.96 -1.94 0.23
CA ASP A 84 -0.04 -0.89 -0.22
C ASP A 84 -0.42 -0.38 -1.61
N LYS A 85 -0.06 0.88 -1.92
CA LYS A 85 -0.31 1.51 -3.23
C LYS A 85 0.26 0.70 -4.41
N ARG A 86 1.27 -0.14 -4.19
CA ARG A 86 1.93 -0.95 -5.23
C ARG A 86 1.27 -2.29 -5.52
N ASP A 87 0.23 -2.68 -4.77
CA ASP A 87 -0.46 -3.96 -4.97
C ASP A 87 -1.04 -4.12 -6.40
N GLY A 88 -1.33 -2.99 -7.05
CA GLY A 88 -1.85 -2.92 -8.43
C GLY A 88 -0.84 -2.50 -9.48
N LEU A 89 0.45 -2.38 -9.15
CA LEU A 89 1.43 -1.73 -10.03
C LEU A 89 1.57 -2.43 -11.39
N ARG A 90 1.44 -3.77 -11.42
CA ARG A 90 1.45 -4.54 -12.68
C ARG A 90 0.30 -4.18 -13.61
N GLN A 91 -0.87 -3.92 -13.04
CA GLN A 91 -2.08 -3.55 -13.77
C GLN A 91 -1.94 -2.13 -14.29
N VAL A 92 -1.49 -1.20 -13.44
CA VAL A 92 -1.24 0.20 -13.82
C VAL A 92 -0.22 0.30 -14.95
N ILE A 93 0.90 -0.44 -14.87
CA ILE A 93 1.94 -0.41 -15.91
C ILE A 93 1.44 -0.93 -17.24
N ARG A 94 0.63 -2.00 -17.27
CA ARG A 94 0.05 -2.48 -18.53
C ARG A 94 -0.87 -1.45 -19.20
N LEU A 95 -1.64 -0.69 -18.41
CA LEU A 95 -2.50 0.37 -18.92
C LEU A 95 -1.68 1.59 -19.37
N ALA A 96 -0.65 1.97 -18.61
CA ALA A 96 0.25 3.04 -19.01
C ALA A 96 1.01 2.69 -20.31
N GLN A 97 1.36 1.41 -20.51
CA GLN A 97 2.00 0.93 -21.73
C GLN A 97 1.08 0.95 -22.96
N SER A 98 -0.23 0.76 -22.79
CA SER A 98 -1.16 0.79 -23.94
C SER A 98 -1.37 2.19 -24.48
N GLY A 99 -1.35 3.21 -23.60
CA GLY A 99 -1.51 4.61 -24.01
C GLY A 99 -2.89 4.94 -24.60
N ASP A 100 -3.90 4.12 -24.27
CA ASP A 100 -5.29 4.22 -24.74
C ASP A 100 -6.23 4.76 -23.65
#